data_AF-A0A2V5PP78-F1
#
_entry.id   AF-A0A2V5PP78-F1
#
_cell.length_a   1.000
_cell.length_b   1.000
_cell.length_c   1.000
_cell.angle_alpha   90.00
_cell.angle_beta   90.00
_cell.angle_gamma   90.00
#
_symmetry.space_group_name_H-M   'P 1'
#
loop_
_entity.id
_entity.type
_entity.pdbx_description
1 polymer ?
#
loop_
_entity_poly.entity_id
_entity_poly.type
_entity_poly.pdbx_seq_one_letter_code
_entity_poly.pdbx_strand_id
1 'polypeptide(L)'
;MKLRTSVVVLTALFGFNAAAVARVGEDEKQIEARYGKPQKTFSEKGKFRDVGYAFEGFVLAVTFIDGISRREGFALPNQTPMTDDSVKKILAVSAGEGATWQEVAPQDGARFWRRSDGAAVAVLEADQKLLSIQDGKFEDPPAP
;
A
#
# COMPACT_ATOMS: atom_id res chain seq x y z
N MET A 1 -43.13 15.66 49.26
CA MET A 1 -41.76 16.06 48.88
C MET A 1 -41.31 15.14 47.74
N LYS A 2 -41.08 15.66 46.52
CA LYS A 2 -40.83 14.86 45.30
C LYS A 2 -39.32 14.63 45.13
N LEU A 3 -38.84 13.39 45.22
CA LEU A 3 -37.48 13.03 44.82
C LEU A 3 -37.44 12.98 43.28
N ARG A 4 -36.60 13.82 42.67
CA ARG A 4 -36.32 13.79 41.23
C ARG A 4 -35.14 12.87 41.01
N THR A 5 -35.39 11.66 40.51
CA THR A 5 -34.35 10.72 40.10
C THR A 5 -33.82 11.16 38.73
N SER A 6 -32.65 11.79 38.72
CA SER A 6 -31.92 12.07 37.48
C SER A 6 -31.21 10.79 37.03
N VAL A 7 -31.68 10.20 35.93
CA VAL A 7 -30.97 9.13 35.23
C VAL A 7 -29.97 9.78 34.29
N VAL A 8 -28.67 9.66 34.58
CA VAL A 8 -27.60 10.04 33.66
C VAL A 8 -27.31 8.84 32.78
N VAL A 9 -27.78 8.88 31.53
CA VAL A 9 -27.42 7.90 30.49
C VAL A 9 -26.10 8.36 29.88
N LEU A 10 -25.00 7.76 30.31
CA LEU A 10 -23.68 7.99 29.74
C LEU A 10 -23.48 7.03 28.55
N THR A 11 -23.88 7.46 27.36
CA THR A 11 -23.64 6.72 26.12
C THR A 11 -22.17 6.87 25.73
N ALA A 12 -21.34 5.94 26.19
CA ALA A 12 -19.96 5.80 25.71
C ALA A 12 -19.98 5.32 24.26
N LEU A 13 -19.99 6.26 23.31
CA LEU A 13 -19.69 6.00 21.90
C LEU A 13 -18.20 5.65 21.80
N PHE A 14 -17.87 4.37 21.95
CA PHE A 14 -16.62 3.82 21.43
C PHE A 14 -16.67 3.86 19.91
N GLY A 15 -16.37 5.03 19.34
CA GLY A 15 -15.92 5.11 17.96
C GLY A 15 -14.61 4.32 17.90
N PHE A 16 -14.65 3.14 17.29
CA PHE A 16 -13.45 2.51 16.78
C PHE A 16 -12.83 3.52 15.82
N ASN A 17 -11.83 4.27 16.28
CA ASN A 17 -10.82 4.80 15.40
C ASN A 17 -10.19 3.55 14.78
N ALA A 18 -10.68 3.15 13.61
CA ALA A 18 -9.92 2.25 12.77
C ALA A 18 -8.62 3.01 12.52
N ALA A 19 -7.57 2.70 13.30
CA ALA A 19 -6.22 2.93 12.88
C ALA A 19 -6.15 2.28 11.51
N ALA A 20 -6.20 3.09 10.46
CA ALA A 20 -6.20 2.61 9.09
C ALA A 20 -4.77 2.15 8.78
N VAL A 21 -4.40 1.03 9.38
CA VAL A 21 -3.28 0.21 8.94
C VAL A 21 -3.76 -0.54 7.70
N ALA A 22 -3.40 -0.03 6.52
CA ALA A 22 -2.84 -0.88 5.48
C ALA A 22 -2.18 -0.05 4.39
N ARG A 23 -1.18 -0.65 3.76
CA ARG A 23 -0.44 -0.34 2.53
C ARG A 23 -0.24 -1.73 1.95
N VAL A 24 -0.66 -2.01 0.72
CA VAL A 24 -1.08 -3.37 0.32
C VAL A 24 -2.09 -3.99 1.30
N GLY A 25 -3.23 -4.43 0.78
CA GLY A 25 -4.39 -4.88 1.57
C GLY A 25 -5.48 -3.81 1.75
N GLU A 26 -5.26 -2.61 1.24
CA GLU A 26 -6.25 -1.53 1.21
C GLU A 26 -7.30 -1.69 0.13
N ASP A 27 -8.47 -1.12 0.38
CA ASP A 27 -9.49 -0.94 -0.65
C ASP A 27 -9.18 0.26 -1.58
N GLU A 28 -9.91 0.34 -2.69
CA GLU A 28 -9.73 1.42 -3.68
C GLU A 28 -9.92 2.82 -3.09
N LYS A 29 -10.82 3.02 -2.11
CA LYS A 29 -11.09 4.35 -1.54
C LYS A 29 -9.92 4.81 -0.67
N GLN A 30 -9.33 3.89 0.07
CA GLN A 30 -8.14 4.15 0.89
C GLN A 30 -6.94 4.47 -0.02
N ILE A 31 -6.76 3.72 -1.11
CA ILE A 31 -5.74 4.01 -2.12
C ILE A 31 -5.95 5.39 -2.75
N GLU A 32 -7.19 5.73 -3.13
CA GLU A 32 -7.51 7.06 -3.70
C GLU A 32 -7.32 8.20 -2.70
N ALA A 33 -7.59 7.96 -1.41
CA ALA A 33 -7.32 8.95 -0.36
C ALA A 33 -5.82 9.26 -0.23
N ARG A 34 -4.96 8.28 -0.53
CA ARG A 34 -3.50 8.43 -0.46
C ARG A 34 -2.89 8.98 -1.74
N TYR A 35 -3.22 8.40 -2.88
CA TYR A 35 -2.59 8.70 -4.17
C TYR A 35 -3.42 9.63 -5.06
N GLY A 36 -4.62 9.98 -4.63
CA GLY A 36 -5.57 10.76 -5.43
C GLY A 36 -6.30 9.89 -6.45
N LYS A 37 -6.92 10.56 -7.42
CA LYS A 37 -7.75 9.90 -8.42
C LYS A 37 -6.92 9.07 -9.41
N PRO A 38 -7.46 7.94 -9.89
CA PRO A 38 -6.80 7.13 -10.91
C PRO A 38 -6.58 7.94 -12.19
N GLN A 39 -5.40 7.76 -12.78
CA GLN A 39 -5.01 8.39 -14.04
C GLN A 39 -5.37 7.52 -15.24
N LYS A 40 -5.29 6.19 -15.09
CA LYS A 40 -5.54 5.23 -16.16
C LYS A 40 -5.87 3.84 -15.60
N THR A 41 -6.78 3.10 -16.23
CA THR A 41 -6.88 1.65 -16.02
C THR A 41 -6.06 0.94 -17.10
N PHE A 42 -5.09 0.12 -16.72
CA PHE A 42 -4.24 -0.63 -17.66
C PHE A 42 -4.89 -1.94 -18.09
N SER A 43 -5.54 -2.63 -17.15
CA SER A 43 -6.20 -3.91 -17.37
C SER A 43 -7.39 -4.06 -16.40
N GLU A 44 -8.44 -4.76 -16.85
CA GLU A 44 -9.58 -5.12 -16.00
C GLU A 44 -10.18 -6.43 -16.52
N LYS A 45 -10.12 -7.49 -15.71
CA LYS A 45 -10.64 -8.82 -16.06
C LYS A 45 -11.18 -9.52 -14.82
N GLY A 46 -12.50 -9.65 -14.76
CA GLY A 46 -13.18 -10.28 -13.62
C GLY A 46 -12.88 -9.50 -12.34
N LYS A 47 -12.20 -10.13 -11.40
CA LYS A 47 -11.84 -9.55 -10.10
C LYS A 47 -10.49 -8.82 -10.10
N PHE A 48 -9.73 -8.95 -11.19
CA PHE A 48 -8.40 -8.39 -11.36
C PHE A 48 -8.47 -7.04 -12.07
N ARG A 49 -7.75 -6.05 -11.55
CA ARG A 49 -7.68 -4.72 -12.15
C ARG A 49 -6.35 -4.05 -11.86
N ASP A 50 -5.67 -3.57 -12.89
CA ASP A 50 -4.45 -2.75 -12.75
C ASP A 50 -4.77 -1.28 -13.03
N VAL A 51 -4.46 -0.42 -12.07
CA VAL A 51 -4.82 1.00 -12.12
C VAL A 51 -3.59 1.87 -11.86
N GLY A 52 -3.38 2.85 -12.74
CA GLY A 52 -2.31 3.82 -12.67
C GLY A 52 -2.69 5.06 -11.86
N TYR A 53 -1.78 5.50 -11.00
CA TYR A 53 -1.85 6.72 -10.19
C TYR A 53 -0.56 7.54 -10.36
N ALA A 54 -0.60 8.78 -9.87
CA ALA A 54 0.58 9.63 -9.75
C ALA A 54 0.68 10.11 -8.31
N PHE A 55 1.84 9.93 -7.69
CA PHE A 55 2.04 10.30 -6.28
C PHE A 55 3.42 10.90 -6.08
N GLU A 56 3.47 12.15 -5.62
CA GLU A 56 4.70 12.85 -5.22
C GLU A 56 5.91 12.69 -6.18
N GLY A 57 5.64 12.74 -7.49
CA GLY A 57 6.66 12.63 -8.55
C GLY A 57 6.92 11.21 -9.04
N PHE A 58 6.21 10.21 -8.52
CA PHE A 58 6.24 8.82 -8.99
C PHE A 58 5.03 8.50 -9.87
N VAL A 59 5.23 7.59 -10.81
CA VAL A 59 4.15 6.84 -11.46
C VAL A 59 3.97 5.55 -10.68
N LEU A 60 2.72 5.23 -10.36
CA LEU A 60 2.35 4.07 -9.56
C LEU A 60 1.37 3.20 -10.34
N ALA A 61 1.58 1.89 -10.36
CA ALA A 61 0.58 0.91 -10.76
C ALA A 61 0.13 0.12 -9.54
N VAL A 62 -1.18 0.09 -9.28
CA VAL A 62 -1.78 -0.70 -8.20
C VAL A 62 -2.57 -1.84 -8.83
N THR A 63 -2.24 -3.06 -8.44
CA THR A 63 -2.97 -4.28 -8.80
C THR A 63 -3.99 -4.57 -7.72
N PHE A 64 -5.26 -4.54 -8.09
CA PHE A 64 -6.38 -4.90 -7.24
C PHE A 64 -6.88 -6.31 -7.55
N ILE A 65 -7.16 -7.09 -6.50
CA ILE A 65 -7.93 -8.33 -6.57
C ILE A 65 -9.10 -8.22 -5.59
N ASP A 66 -10.31 -8.39 -6.11
CA ASP A 66 -11.55 -8.22 -5.32
C ASP A 66 -11.64 -6.83 -4.66
N GLY A 67 -11.18 -5.80 -5.39
CA GLY A 67 -11.17 -4.41 -4.92
C GLY A 67 -10.11 -4.10 -3.85
N ILE A 68 -9.20 -5.04 -3.57
CA ILE A 68 -8.14 -4.90 -2.57
C ILE A 68 -6.77 -4.84 -3.25
N SER A 69 -5.95 -3.83 -2.92
CA SER A 69 -4.56 -3.70 -3.38
C SER A 69 -3.74 -4.92 -2.96
N ARG A 70 -3.13 -5.61 -3.92
CA ARG A 70 -2.24 -6.77 -3.68
C ARG A 70 -0.79 -6.50 -4.05
N ARG A 71 -0.58 -5.58 -4.99
CA ARG A 71 0.74 -5.12 -5.41
C ARG A 71 0.68 -3.65 -5.80
N GLU A 72 1.75 -2.94 -5.49
CA GLU A 72 1.97 -1.54 -5.80
C GLU A 72 3.38 -1.40 -6.41
N GLY A 73 3.46 -1.01 -7.69
CA GLY A 73 4.71 -0.81 -8.42
C GLY A 73 5.00 0.67 -8.63
N PHE A 74 6.14 1.15 -8.11
CA PHE A 74 6.57 2.55 -8.18
C PHE A 74 7.71 2.72 -9.17
N ALA A 75 7.62 3.73 -10.03
CA ALA A 75 8.69 4.11 -10.95
C ALA A 75 8.79 5.64 -11.07
N LEU A 76 9.95 6.13 -11.50
CA LEU A 76 10.08 7.51 -11.92
C LEU A 76 9.44 7.69 -13.32
N PRO A 77 8.78 8.83 -13.61
CA PRO A 77 8.12 9.08 -14.90
C PRO A 77 9.05 8.95 -16.11
N ASN A 78 10.34 9.24 -15.94
CA ASN A 78 11.37 9.16 -16.97
C ASN A 78 12.09 7.79 -17.02
N GLN A 79 11.67 6.83 -16.19
CA GLN A 79 12.27 5.50 -16.08
C GLN A 79 13.79 5.50 -15.81
N THR A 80 14.32 6.53 -15.14
CA THR A 80 15.69 6.48 -14.63
C THR A 80 15.76 5.62 -13.36
N PRO A 81 16.93 5.03 -13.05
CA PRO A 81 17.17 4.38 -11.77
C PRO A 81 16.76 5.26 -10.59
N MET A 82 16.11 4.66 -9.59
CA MET A 82 15.74 5.34 -8.35
C MET A 82 16.94 5.57 -7.44
N THR A 83 16.95 6.72 -6.78
CA THR A 83 17.91 6.99 -5.71
C THR A 83 17.50 6.29 -4.42
N ASP A 84 18.44 6.12 -3.50
CA ASP A 84 18.15 5.60 -2.16
C ASP A 84 17.10 6.44 -1.42
N ASP A 85 17.07 7.75 -1.64
CA ASP A 85 16.09 8.63 -1.02
C ASP A 85 14.69 8.42 -1.58
N SER A 86 14.55 8.18 -2.89
CA SER A 86 13.28 7.77 -3.50
C SER A 86 12.79 6.44 -2.91
N VAL A 87 13.69 5.45 -2.80
CA VAL A 87 13.37 4.14 -2.21
C VAL A 87 12.92 4.30 -0.76
N LYS A 88 13.68 5.02 0.08
CA LYS A 88 13.31 5.28 1.48
C LYS A 88 11.97 5.98 1.61
N LYS A 89 11.69 6.95 0.74
CA LYS A 89 10.44 7.69 0.73
C LYS A 89 9.25 6.77 0.41
N ILE A 90 9.38 5.94 -0.62
CA ILE A 90 8.34 4.96 -0.97
C ILE A 90 8.12 3.97 0.18
N LEU A 91 9.19 3.41 0.75
CA LEU A 91 9.11 2.50 1.91
C LEU A 91 8.45 3.16 3.14
N ALA A 92 8.77 4.43 3.42
CA ALA A 92 8.16 5.17 4.52
C ALA A 92 6.66 5.37 4.32
N VAL A 93 6.21 5.58 3.08
CA VAL A 93 4.78 5.70 2.71
C VAL A 93 4.09 4.34 2.61
N SER A 94 4.81 3.22 2.58
CA SER A 94 4.27 1.87 2.34
C SER A 94 4.41 0.84 3.48
N ALA A 95 5.10 1.15 4.58
CA ALA A 95 5.14 0.30 5.79
C ALA A 95 3.74 0.05 6.46
N GLY A 96 3.25 0.97 7.27
CA GLY A 96 1.97 0.94 7.96
C GLY A 96 2.10 1.83 9.18
N GLU A 97 1.02 2.16 9.85
CA GLU A 97 1.17 2.63 11.24
C GLU A 97 1.76 1.49 12.07
N GLY A 98 2.82 1.76 12.82
CA GLY A 98 3.49 0.76 13.67
C GLY A 98 4.35 -0.28 12.93
N ALA A 99 4.45 -0.22 11.60
CA ALA A 99 5.29 -1.13 10.82
C ALA A 99 6.55 -0.44 10.28
N THR A 100 7.63 -1.19 10.13
CA THR A 100 8.90 -0.74 9.55
C THR A 100 9.36 -1.70 8.46
N TRP A 101 10.29 -1.25 7.61
CA TRP A 101 10.93 -2.09 6.61
C TRP A 101 12.34 -2.46 7.04
N GLN A 102 12.68 -3.74 6.91
CA GLN A 102 14.03 -4.25 7.11
C GLN A 102 14.59 -4.75 5.79
N GLU A 103 15.72 -4.19 5.37
CA GLU A 103 16.45 -4.69 4.21
C GLU A 103 16.99 -6.09 4.50
N VAL A 104 16.85 -7.00 3.55
CA VAL A 104 17.40 -8.36 3.61
C VAL A 104 18.50 -8.51 2.56
N ALA A 105 19.21 -9.64 2.60
CA ALA A 105 20.32 -9.88 1.69
C ALA A 105 19.88 -9.72 0.22
N PRO A 106 20.63 -8.97 -0.60
CA PRO A 106 20.32 -8.81 -2.01
C PRO A 106 20.45 -10.15 -2.74
N GLN A 107 19.68 -10.31 -3.81
CA GLN A 107 19.70 -11.49 -4.67
C GLN A 107 19.66 -11.05 -6.13
N ASP A 108 20.55 -11.60 -6.95
CA ASP A 108 20.60 -11.38 -8.40
C ASP A 108 20.60 -9.88 -8.81
N GLY A 109 21.27 -9.05 -8.01
CA GLY A 109 21.35 -7.59 -8.21
C GLY A 109 20.13 -6.79 -7.73
N ALA A 110 19.03 -7.47 -7.39
CA ALA A 110 17.86 -6.84 -6.78
C ALA A 110 18.03 -6.65 -5.27
N ARG A 111 17.38 -5.61 -4.74
CA ARG A 111 17.32 -5.32 -3.30
C ARG A 111 15.95 -5.65 -2.74
N PHE A 112 15.92 -6.16 -1.52
CA PHE A 112 14.73 -6.71 -0.91
C PHE A 112 14.51 -6.14 0.48
N TRP A 113 13.25 -5.90 0.83
CA TRP A 113 12.84 -5.56 2.18
C TRP A 113 11.69 -6.44 2.63
N ARG A 114 11.69 -6.77 3.91
CA ARG A 114 10.54 -7.39 4.59
C ARG A 114 9.93 -6.39 5.54
N ARG A 115 8.60 -6.29 5.54
CA ARG A 115 7.90 -5.49 6.53
C ARG A 115 7.92 -6.20 7.87
N SER A 116 8.02 -5.44 8.96
CA SER A 116 8.16 -5.96 10.33
C SER A 116 6.97 -6.82 10.79
N ASP A 117 5.80 -6.67 10.18
CA ASP A 117 4.60 -7.48 10.43
C ASP A 117 4.56 -8.77 9.60
N GLY A 118 5.51 -8.97 8.68
CA GLY A 118 5.56 -10.12 7.76
C GLY A 118 4.49 -10.14 6.68
N ALA A 119 3.64 -9.11 6.58
CA ALA A 119 2.51 -9.10 5.65
C ALA A 119 2.88 -8.62 4.24
N ALA A 120 4.02 -7.93 4.08
CA ALA A 120 4.46 -7.43 2.78
C ALA A 120 5.97 -7.58 2.57
N VAL A 121 6.34 -7.67 1.30
CA VAL A 121 7.71 -7.62 0.81
C VAL A 121 7.84 -6.48 -0.19
N ALA A 122 9.03 -5.87 -0.24
CA ALA A 122 9.38 -4.91 -1.28
C ALA A 122 10.60 -5.39 -2.05
N VAL A 123 10.61 -5.16 -3.36
CA VAL A 123 11.68 -5.56 -4.28
C VAL A 123 12.01 -4.39 -5.19
N LEU A 124 13.25 -3.92 -5.13
CA LEU A 124 13.81 -3.01 -6.13
C LEU A 124 14.53 -3.89 -7.16
N GLU A 125 14.09 -3.82 -8.40
CA GLU A 125 14.68 -4.59 -9.50
C GLU A 125 16.17 -4.26 -9.70
N ALA A 126 16.91 -5.16 -10.36
CA ALA A 126 18.35 -5.02 -10.53
C ALA A 126 18.76 -3.76 -11.32
N ASP A 127 17.89 -3.25 -12.20
CA ASP A 127 18.11 -1.99 -12.93
C ASP A 127 17.66 -0.74 -12.15
N GLN A 128 17.08 -0.95 -10.96
CA GLN A 128 16.61 0.05 -10.02
C GLN A 128 15.49 0.96 -10.54
N LYS A 129 14.78 0.57 -11.61
CA LYS A 129 13.72 1.41 -12.20
C LYS A 129 12.34 1.16 -11.63
N LEU A 130 12.13 0.00 -11.02
CA LEU A 130 10.86 -0.40 -10.42
C LEU A 130 11.06 -0.91 -8.99
N LEU A 131 10.31 -0.32 -8.06
CA LEU A 131 10.18 -0.78 -6.68
C LEU A 131 8.76 -1.32 -6.54
N SER A 132 8.66 -2.64 -6.42
CA SER A 132 7.39 -3.33 -6.22
C SER A 132 7.19 -3.64 -4.74
N ILE A 133 5.99 -3.41 -4.25
CA ILE A 133 5.55 -3.76 -2.89
C ILE A 133 4.36 -4.68 -3.04
N GLN A 134 4.40 -5.84 -2.41
CA GLN A 134 3.35 -6.84 -2.58
C GLN A 134 3.07 -7.60 -1.29
N ASP A 135 1.88 -8.17 -1.22
CA ASP A 135 1.49 -9.08 -0.15
C ASP A 135 2.48 -10.26 -0.16
N GLY A 136 2.98 -10.64 1.02
CA GLY A 136 3.97 -11.71 1.16
C GLY A 136 3.48 -13.07 0.63
N LYS A 137 2.17 -13.21 0.39
CA LYS A 137 1.53 -14.40 -0.19
C LYS A 137 1.01 -14.18 -1.61
N PHE A 138 1.30 -13.02 -2.23
CA PHE A 138 0.85 -12.73 -3.58
C PHE A 138 1.62 -13.56 -4.61
N GLU A 139 0.90 -14.37 -5.35
CA GLU A 139 1.37 -15.04 -6.57
C GLU A 139 0.81 -14.29 -7.77
N ASP A 140 1.66 -14.02 -8.76
CA ASP A 140 1.22 -13.39 -10.00
C ASP A 140 0.13 -14.22 -10.68
N PRO A 141 -0.93 -13.58 -11.21
CA PRO A 141 -1.89 -14.30 -12.02
C PRO A 141 -1.16 -14.90 -13.24
N PRO A 142 -1.58 -16.10 -13.70
CA PRO A 142 -0.98 -16.70 -14.88
C PRO A 142 -1.07 -15.75 -16.07
N ALA A 143 0.04 -15.61 -16.81
CA ALA A 143 0.06 -14.86 -18.06
C ALA A 143 -1.01 -15.41 -19.02
N PRO A 144 -1.64 -14.53 -19.84
CA PRO A 144 -2.64 -14.95 -20.82
C PRO A 144 -2.09 -15.94 -21.86
#